data_AF-A0A7C6U8A2-F1
#
_entry.id   AF-A0A7C6U8A2-F1
#
_cell.length_a   1.000
_cell.length_b   1.000
_cell.length_c   1.000
_cell.angle_alpha   90.00
_cell.angle_beta   90.00
_cell.angle_gamma   90.00
#
_symmetry.space_group_name_H-M   'P 1'
#
loop_
_entity.id
_entity.type
_entity.pdbx_description
1 polymer ?
#
loop_
_entity_poly.entity_id
_entity_poly.type
_entity_poly.pdbx_seq_one_letter_code
_entity_poly.pdbx_strand_id
1 'polypeptide(L)'
;APDAHVARHVWVAADDAVYAAEPGEGHQSVDRARTVSTPTRGAQVATASTLDVINHGALGTAAQLQGLGRAMLDMSVEYAKQRKQYGKLIGEYQALKHQLAEVAIALEMSRPLLWAGALAIAENPDDPAAAVRDVSAARVAVADAAQLAARTALQVHGAIGYTLEHDLGLWLTKTRALQSAWGTQTYHRGRVLDAITAGAGASGAAR
;
A
#
# COMPACT_ATOMS: atom_id res chain seq x y z
N ALA A 1 1.59 -15.80 0.96
CA ALA A 1 0.71 -15.37 -0.14
C ALA A 1 -0.68 -15.04 0.42
N PRO A 2 -1.30 -13.90 0.03
CA PRO A 2 -2.68 -13.62 0.39
C PRO A 2 -3.64 -14.57 -0.33
N ASP A 3 -4.66 -15.06 0.38
CA ASP A 3 -5.81 -15.79 -0.14
C ASP A 3 -5.49 -17.02 -1.00
N ALA A 4 -4.33 -17.64 -0.75
CA ALA A 4 -3.86 -18.80 -1.50
C ALA A 4 -4.81 -20.00 -1.39
N HIS A 5 -5.55 -20.14 -0.27
CA HIS A 5 -6.49 -21.22 -0.04
C HIS A 5 -7.69 -21.24 -1.01
N VAL A 6 -8.00 -20.11 -1.65
CA VAL A 6 -9.05 -19.98 -2.69
C VAL A 6 -8.48 -19.75 -4.08
N ALA A 7 -7.16 -19.63 -4.21
CA ALA A 7 -6.51 -19.41 -5.49
C ALA A 7 -6.52 -20.70 -6.32
N ARG A 8 -6.87 -20.58 -7.60
CA ARG A 8 -6.76 -21.71 -8.55
C ARG A 8 -5.30 -22.11 -8.79
N HIS A 9 -4.40 -21.14 -8.75
CA HIS A 9 -2.97 -21.32 -8.97
C HIS A 9 -2.19 -20.49 -7.95
N VAL A 10 -1.16 -21.10 -7.35
CA VAL A 10 -0.22 -20.42 -6.47
C VAL A 10 1.17 -20.56 -7.06
N TRP A 11 1.87 -19.42 -7.16
CA TRP A 11 3.21 -19.34 -7.70
C TRP A 11 4.13 -18.69 -6.68
N VAL A 12 5.38 -19.16 -6.63
CA VAL A 12 6.45 -18.53 -5.85
C VAL A 12 7.53 -18.10 -6.84
N ALA A 13 7.86 -16.80 -6.83
CA ALA A 13 9.00 -16.26 -7.56
C ALA A 13 10.17 -16.07 -6.59
N ALA A 14 11.31 -16.65 -6.92
CA ALA A 14 12.55 -16.53 -6.16
C ALA A 14 13.74 -16.97 -7.01
N ASP A 15 14.90 -16.35 -6.78
CA ASP A 15 16.15 -16.72 -7.47
C ASP A 15 16.01 -16.64 -9.00
N ASP A 16 15.23 -15.65 -9.46
CA ASP A 16 14.83 -15.43 -10.86
C ASP A 16 14.15 -16.64 -11.56
N ALA A 17 13.54 -17.51 -10.74
CA ALA A 17 12.76 -18.65 -11.15
C ALA A 17 11.34 -18.59 -10.58
N VAL A 18 10.40 -19.22 -11.30
CA VAL A 18 9.01 -19.38 -10.89
C VAL A 18 8.72 -20.84 -10.63
N TYR A 19 8.11 -21.11 -9.49
CA TYR A 19 7.78 -22.45 -9.04
C TYR A 19 6.27 -22.58 -8.86
N ALA A 20 5.72 -23.70 -9.31
CA ALA A 20 4.39 -24.11 -8.88
C ALA A 20 4.43 -24.31 -7.36
N ALA A 21 3.40 -23.85 -6.66
CA ALA A 21 3.34 -23.93 -5.22
C ALA A 21 1.95 -24.34 -4.74
N GLU A 22 1.92 -24.87 -3.53
CA GLU A 22 0.68 -25.11 -2.78
C GLU A 22 0.56 -24.07 -1.66
N PRO A 23 -0.66 -23.71 -1.21
CA PRO A 23 -0.87 -22.67 -0.20
C PRO A 23 -0.07 -22.83 1.10
N GLY A 24 0.18 -24.07 1.53
CA GLY A 24 0.89 -24.39 2.77
C GLY A 24 0.13 -23.95 4.04
N GLU A 25 0.87 -23.63 5.10
CA GLU A 25 0.31 -23.26 6.41
C GLU A 25 -0.40 -21.88 6.35
N GLY A 26 -1.63 -21.81 6.86
CA GLY A 26 -2.41 -20.58 6.95
C GLY A 26 -2.17 -19.82 8.26
N HIS A 27 -2.11 -18.49 8.16
CA HIS A 27 -1.85 -17.54 9.25
C HIS A 27 -3.01 -16.56 9.37
N GLN A 28 -3.32 -16.17 10.61
CA GLN A 28 -4.30 -15.12 10.85
C GLN A 28 -3.72 -13.75 10.49
N SER A 29 -4.51 -12.95 9.77
CA SER A 29 -4.21 -11.56 9.51
C SER A 29 -5.01 -10.65 10.43
N VAL A 30 -4.49 -9.44 10.66
CA VAL A 30 -5.25 -8.36 11.30
C VAL A 30 -6.45 -7.94 10.44
N ASP A 31 -6.34 -8.09 9.11
CA ASP A 31 -7.45 -7.93 8.18
C ASP A 31 -8.23 -9.24 8.09
N ARG A 32 -9.42 -9.28 8.67
CA ARG A 32 -10.26 -10.48 8.71
C ARG A 32 -10.77 -10.91 7.34
N ALA A 33 -10.76 -10.01 6.36
CA ALA A 33 -11.14 -10.32 4.98
C ALA A 33 -9.96 -10.90 4.17
N ARG A 34 -8.77 -11.03 4.77
CA ARG A 34 -7.55 -11.49 4.11
C ARG A 34 -6.91 -12.61 4.91
N THR A 35 -6.81 -13.78 4.31
CA THR A 35 -6.00 -14.87 4.86
C THR A 35 -4.60 -14.81 4.26
N VAL A 36 -3.58 -15.18 5.02
CA VAL A 36 -2.20 -15.25 4.49
C VAL A 36 -1.68 -16.64 4.74
N SER A 37 -1.02 -17.25 3.75
CA SER A 37 -0.39 -18.55 3.93
C SER A 37 1.10 -18.51 3.59
N THR A 38 1.86 -19.49 4.08
CA THR A 38 3.25 -19.71 3.70
C THR A 38 3.32 -20.78 2.61
N PRO A 39 3.41 -20.41 1.33
CA PRO A 39 3.37 -21.38 0.24
C PRO A 39 4.57 -22.30 0.26
N THR A 40 4.34 -23.58 -0.07
CA THR A 40 5.40 -24.58 -0.22
C THR A 40 5.81 -24.65 -1.69
N ARG A 41 7.11 -24.45 -1.95
CA ARG A 41 7.69 -24.46 -3.31
C ARG A 41 7.73 -25.88 -3.85
N GLY A 42 7.14 -26.09 -5.03
CA GLY A 42 7.21 -27.32 -5.81
C GLY A 42 8.21 -27.24 -6.96
N ALA A 43 7.87 -27.86 -8.09
CA ALA A 43 8.72 -27.86 -9.28
C ALA A 43 8.82 -26.46 -9.92
N GLN A 44 10.00 -26.16 -10.47
CA GLN A 44 10.18 -24.98 -11.31
C GLN A 44 9.37 -25.15 -12.60
N VAL A 45 8.68 -24.08 -12.99
CA VAL A 45 7.84 -24.05 -14.20
C VAL A 45 8.28 -23.00 -15.22
N ALA A 46 9.03 -21.98 -14.79
CA ALA A 46 9.48 -20.89 -15.63
C ALA A 46 10.67 -20.14 -15.00
N THR A 47 11.22 -19.20 -15.75
CA THR A 47 12.17 -18.19 -15.30
C THR A 47 11.52 -16.81 -15.40
N ALA A 48 11.66 -15.98 -14.38
CA ALA A 48 11.15 -14.61 -14.37
C ALA A 48 11.93 -13.79 -13.36
N SER A 49 12.13 -12.49 -13.64
CA SER A 49 12.81 -11.60 -12.70
C SER A 49 12.03 -11.49 -11.39
N THR A 50 12.66 -11.90 -10.29
CA THR A 50 12.08 -11.76 -8.94
C THR A 50 11.90 -10.28 -8.60
N LEU A 51 12.83 -9.43 -9.07
CA LEU A 51 12.75 -7.99 -8.91
C LEU A 51 11.50 -7.41 -9.58
N ASP A 52 11.18 -7.87 -10.78
CA ASP A 52 9.99 -7.42 -11.50
C ASP A 52 8.70 -7.80 -10.77
N VAL A 53 8.63 -9.03 -10.24
CA VAL A 53 7.50 -9.47 -9.41
C VAL A 53 7.35 -8.62 -8.15
N ILE A 54 8.46 -8.28 -7.49
CA ILE A 54 8.45 -7.38 -6.32
C ILE A 54 7.96 -5.99 -6.72
N ASN A 55 8.39 -5.45 -7.86
CA ASN A 55 7.96 -4.14 -8.33
C ASN A 55 6.44 -4.10 -8.59
N HIS A 56 5.92 -5.10 -9.31
CA HIS A 56 4.49 -5.24 -9.56
C HIS A 56 3.68 -5.42 -8.27
N GLY A 57 4.14 -6.27 -7.36
CA GLY A 57 3.48 -6.49 -6.07
C GLY A 57 3.46 -5.25 -5.17
N ALA A 58 4.58 -4.51 -5.13
CA ALA A 58 4.67 -3.25 -4.39
C ALA A 58 3.78 -2.16 -5.00
N LEU A 59 3.77 -2.01 -6.33
CA LEU A 59 2.92 -1.04 -7.03
C LEU A 59 1.43 -1.38 -6.85
N GLY A 60 1.04 -2.65 -7.00
CA GLY A 60 -0.33 -3.10 -6.77
C GLY A 60 -0.79 -2.86 -5.32
N THR A 61 0.10 -3.08 -4.35
CA THR A 61 -0.17 -2.75 -2.94
C THR A 61 -0.32 -1.25 -2.72
N ALA A 62 0.51 -0.43 -3.37
CA ALA A 62 0.37 1.02 -3.32
C ALA A 62 -0.98 1.47 -3.90
N ALA A 63 -1.39 0.95 -5.06
CA ALA A 63 -2.69 1.26 -5.65
C ALA A 63 -3.87 0.90 -4.71
N GLN A 64 -3.80 -0.24 -4.03
CA GLN A 64 -4.79 -0.62 -3.02
C GLN A 64 -4.82 0.35 -1.84
N LEU A 65 -3.66 0.73 -1.30
CA LEU A 65 -3.54 1.70 -0.22
C LEU A 65 -4.09 3.09 -0.61
N GLN A 66 -3.89 3.52 -1.87
CA GLN A 66 -4.47 4.75 -2.39
C GLN A 66 -6.00 4.72 -2.34
N GLY A 67 -6.60 3.62 -2.82
CA GLY A 67 -8.05 3.43 -2.81
C GLY A 67 -8.62 3.35 -1.38
N LEU A 68 -7.94 2.64 -0.48
CA LEU A 68 -8.28 2.56 0.94
C LEU A 68 -8.28 3.94 1.59
N GLY A 69 -7.23 4.73 1.38
CA GLY A 69 -7.12 6.08 1.92
C GLY A 69 -8.26 6.98 1.42
N ARG A 70 -8.60 6.88 0.13
CA ARG A 70 -9.71 7.66 -0.44
C ARG A 70 -11.06 7.26 0.15
N ALA A 71 -11.34 5.97 0.24
CA ALA A 71 -12.59 5.47 0.83
C ALA A 71 -12.75 5.95 2.29
N MET A 72 -11.68 5.87 3.09
CA MET A 72 -11.69 6.35 4.47
C MET A 72 -11.91 7.86 4.56
N LEU A 73 -11.32 8.65 3.64
CA LEU A 73 -11.59 10.10 3.57
C LEU A 73 -13.06 10.36 3.26
N ASP A 74 -13.63 9.70 2.25
CA ASP A 74 -15.02 9.90 1.83
C ASP A 74 -16.01 9.52 2.96
N MET A 75 -15.79 8.36 3.61
CA MET A 75 -16.55 7.95 4.80
C MET A 75 -16.48 8.97 5.94
N SER A 76 -15.28 9.50 6.20
CA SER A 76 -15.07 10.48 7.28
C SER A 76 -15.72 11.82 6.99
N VAL A 77 -15.67 12.28 5.74
CA VAL A 77 -16.36 13.50 5.30
C VAL A 77 -17.87 13.33 5.45
N GLU A 78 -18.42 12.18 5.05
CA GLU A 78 -19.85 11.92 5.16
C GLU A 78 -20.30 11.85 6.62
N TYR A 79 -19.58 11.11 7.46
CA TYR A 79 -19.85 11.05 8.89
C TYR A 79 -19.79 12.45 9.54
N ALA A 80 -18.80 13.26 9.16
CA ALA A 80 -18.65 14.61 9.67
C ALA A 80 -19.80 15.57 9.31
N LYS A 81 -20.48 15.33 8.19
CA LYS A 81 -21.67 16.09 7.75
C LYS A 81 -22.96 15.67 8.43
N GLN A 82 -23.01 14.48 9.03
CA GLN A 82 -24.21 13.93 9.66
C GLN A 82 -24.19 14.02 11.18
N ARG A 83 -23.01 13.83 11.79
CA ARG A 83 -22.87 13.77 13.25
C ARG A 83 -22.96 15.17 13.87
N LYS A 84 -23.90 15.36 14.80
CA LYS A 84 -24.01 16.57 15.64
C LYS A 84 -23.43 16.35 17.03
N GLN A 85 -22.59 17.27 17.50
CA GLN A 85 -22.11 17.35 18.88
C GLN A 85 -22.01 18.81 19.31
N TYR A 86 -22.26 19.09 20.59
CA TYR A 86 -22.26 20.44 21.15
C TYR A 86 -23.06 21.46 20.31
N GLY A 87 -24.25 21.04 19.84
CA GLY A 87 -25.19 21.90 19.12
C GLY A 87 -24.91 22.13 17.64
N LYS A 88 -23.85 21.57 17.05
CA LYS A 88 -23.52 21.74 15.62
C LYS A 88 -22.95 20.48 14.98
N LEU A 89 -22.81 20.46 13.66
CA LEU A 89 -22.19 19.33 12.96
C LEU A 89 -20.70 19.28 13.28
N ILE A 90 -20.14 18.08 13.44
CA ILE A 90 -18.71 17.95 13.75
C ILE A 90 -17.84 18.46 12.60
N GLY A 91 -18.33 18.37 11.36
CA GLY A 91 -17.67 18.95 10.19
C GLY A 91 -17.53 20.47 10.25
N GLU A 92 -18.18 21.17 11.17
CA GLU A 92 -18.02 22.63 11.36
C GLU A 92 -16.79 23.01 12.20
N TYR A 93 -16.20 22.06 12.94
CA TYR A 93 -14.99 22.33 13.72
C TYR A 93 -13.76 22.42 12.81
N GLN A 94 -13.03 23.53 12.91
CA GLN A 94 -11.82 23.78 12.10
C GLN A 94 -10.75 22.70 12.27
N ALA A 95 -10.60 22.15 13.49
CA ALA A 95 -9.67 21.05 13.74
C ALA A 95 -9.96 19.82 12.85
N LEU A 96 -11.23 19.42 12.74
CA LEU A 96 -11.62 18.28 11.89
C LEU A 96 -11.52 18.62 10.40
N LYS A 97 -11.92 19.84 9.99
CA LYS A 97 -11.74 20.30 8.61
C LYS A 97 -10.28 20.26 8.18
N HIS A 98 -9.39 20.74 9.05
CA HIS A 98 -7.96 20.77 8.78
C HIS A 98 -7.40 19.35 8.62
N GLN A 99 -7.70 18.44 9.55
CA GLN A 99 -7.27 17.04 9.46
C GLN A 99 -7.76 16.35 8.19
N LEU A 100 -9.02 16.56 7.80
CA LEU A 100 -9.57 16.00 6.56
C LEU A 100 -8.92 16.62 5.31
N ALA A 101 -8.61 17.91 5.34
CA ALA A 101 -7.88 18.58 4.26
C ALA A 101 -6.44 18.07 4.13
N GLU A 102 -5.73 17.83 5.24
CA GLU A 102 -4.39 17.24 5.24
C GLU A 102 -4.39 15.84 4.60
N VAL A 103 -5.37 15.01 4.94
CA VAL A 103 -5.55 13.69 4.31
C VAL A 103 -5.79 13.84 2.80
N ALA A 104 -6.68 14.74 2.39
CA ALA A 104 -6.95 14.99 0.99
C ALA A 104 -5.69 15.43 0.23
N ILE A 105 -4.90 16.35 0.80
CA ILE A 105 -3.64 16.80 0.23
C ILE A 105 -2.65 15.64 0.11
N ALA A 106 -2.47 14.84 1.17
CA ALA A 106 -1.54 13.71 1.15
C ALA A 106 -1.90 12.67 0.07
N LEU A 107 -3.19 12.37 -0.11
CA LEU A 107 -3.66 11.45 -1.15
C LEU A 107 -3.48 12.03 -2.55
N GLU A 108 -3.76 13.32 -2.76
CA GLU A 108 -3.54 13.95 -4.07
C GLU A 108 -2.06 14.10 -4.42
N MET A 109 -1.19 14.37 -3.44
CA MET A 109 0.26 14.49 -3.66
C MET A 109 0.94 13.13 -3.88
N SER A 110 0.42 12.06 -3.32
CA SER A 110 0.97 10.70 -3.53
C SER A 110 0.52 10.07 -4.85
N ARG A 111 -0.62 10.50 -5.41
CA ARG A 111 -1.19 9.95 -6.66
C ARG A 111 -0.27 10.08 -7.88
N PRO A 112 0.42 11.21 -8.14
CA PRO A 112 1.39 11.30 -9.23
C PRO A 112 2.55 10.30 -9.10
N LEU A 113 3.03 10.01 -7.89
CA LEU A 113 4.10 9.02 -7.71
C LEU A 113 3.61 7.61 -8.05
N LEU A 114 2.36 7.28 -7.72
CA LEU A 114 1.75 6.01 -8.12
C LEU A 114 1.73 5.85 -9.65
N TRP A 115 1.33 6.90 -10.37
CA TRP A 115 1.36 6.89 -11.83
C TRP A 115 2.79 6.82 -12.39
N ALA A 116 3.74 7.54 -11.79
CA ALA A 116 5.15 7.47 -12.19
C ALA A 116 5.71 6.05 -12.03
N GLY A 117 5.41 5.37 -10.92
CA GLY A 117 5.82 3.97 -10.72
C GLY A 117 5.20 3.02 -11.74
N ALA A 118 3.92 3.23 -12.11
CA ALA A 118 3.26 2.44 -13.15
C ALA A 118 3.87 2.67 -14.54
N LEU A 119 4.15 3.93 -14.86
CA LEU A 119 4.77 4.30 -16.13
C LEU A 119 6.19 3.74 -16.23
N ALA A 120 6.98 3.82 -15.15
CA ALA A 120 8.34 3.29 -15.12
C ALA A 120 8.38 1.78 -15.38
N ILE A 121 7.43 1.00 -14.87
CA ILE A 121 7.28 -0.42 -15.23
C ILE A 121 6.91 -0.58 -16.71
N ALA A 122 5.89 0.16 -17.17
CA ALA A 122 5.37 0.02 -18.53
C ALA A 122 6.36 0.40 -19.64
N GLU A 123 7.20 1.41 -19.39
CA GLU A 123 8.19 1.91 -20.34
C GLU A 123 9.50 1.11 -20.33
N ASN A 124 9.75 0.31 -19.30
CA ASN A 124 10.99 -0.47 -19.14
C ASN A 124 10.71 -1.97 -18.91
N PRO A 125 9.98 -2.66 -19.81
CA PRO A 125 9.59 -4.06 -19.61
C PRO A 125 10.79 -5.01 -19.51
N ASP A 126 11.91 -4.67 -20.15
CA ASP A 126 13.13 -5.48 -20.17
C ASP A 126 14.19 -5.01 -19.16
N ASP A 127 13.93 -3.93 -18.42
CA ASP A 127 14.80 -3.42 -17.35
C ASP A 127 14.02 -3.13 -16.05
N PRO A 128 13.74 -4.19 -15.26
CA PRO A 128 13.08 -4.02 -13.96
C PRO A 128 13.86 -3.15 -12.97
N ALA A 129 15.16 -2.93 -13.17
CA ALA A 129 15.98 -2.09 -12.30
C ALA A 129 15.63 -0.59 -12.48
N ALA A 130 15.27 -0.17 -13.70
CA ALA A 130 14.86 1.20 -13.99
C ALA A 130 13.62 1.65 -13.18
N ALA A 131 12.68 0.73 -12.93
CA ALA A 131 11.43 1.04 -12.21
C ALA A 131 11.58 1.08 -10.68
N VAL A 132 12.69 0.58 -10.12
CA VAL A 132 12.87 0.37 -8.67
C VAL A 132 12.64 1.64 -7.86
N ARG A 133 13.23 2.75 -8.32
CA ARG A 133 13.18 4.04 -7.62
C ARG A 133 11.74 4.54 -7.54
N ASP A 134 11.05 4.59 -8.68
CA ASP A 134 9.73 5.21 -8.77
C ASP A 134 8.66 4.34 -8.12
N VAL A 135 8.72 3.02 -8.27
CA VAL A 135 7.83 2.09 -7.55
C VAL A 135 8.02 2.20 -6.04
N SER A 136 9.26 2.27 -5.56
CA SER A 136 9.53 2.38 -4.11
C SER A 136 9.13 3.76 -3.57
N ALA A 137 9.34 4.83 -4.33
CA ALA A 137 8.87 6.17 -3.97
C ALA A 137 7.34 6.23 -3.89
N ALA A 138 6.65 5.64 -4.87
CA ALA A 138 5.19 5.50 -4.86
C ALA A 138 4.70 4.74 -3.64
N ARG A 139 5.32 3.59 -3.37
CA ARG A 139 4.96 2.72 -2.26
C ARG A 139 5.13 3.40 -0.90
N VAL A 140 6.17 4.23 -0.75
CA VAL A 140 6.40 5.03 0.47
C VAL A 140 5.34 6.11 0.61
N ALA A 141 5.18 6.97 -0.40
CA ALA A 141 4.30 8.13 -0.35
C ALA A 141 2.83 7.74 -0.12
N VAL A 142 2.35 6.72 -0.83
CA VAL A 142 0.96 6.27 -0.71
C VAL A 142 0.70 5.59 0.63
N ALA A 143 1.66 4.84 1.16
CA ALA A 143 1.48 4.17 2.44
C ALA A 143 1.45 5.14 3.62
N ASP A 144 2.27 6.20 3.57
CA ASP A 144 2.23 7.29 4.55
C ASP A 144 0.87 8.04 4.48
N ALA A 145 0.39 8.34 3.26
CA ALA A 145 -0.91 8.99 3.05
C ALA A 145 -2.10 8.12 3.53
N ALA A 146 -2.11 6.83 3.21
CA ALA A 146 -3.13 5.90 3.66
C ALA A 146 -3.12 5.72 5.19
N GLN A 147 -1.94 5.77 5.82
CA GLN A 147 -1.85 5.70 7.28
C GLN A 147 -2.33 6.98 7.95
N LEU A 148 -2.07 8.14 7.36
CA LEU A 148 -2.67 9.40 7.81
C LEU A 148 -4.20 9.34 7.70
N ALA A 149 -4.73 8.86 6.57
CA ALA A 149 -6.16 8.67 6.37
C ALA A 149 -6.78 7.74 7.43
N ALA A 150 -6.14 6.61 7.73
CA ALA A 150 -6.61 5.67 8.74
C ALA A 150 -6.70 6.31 10.14
N ARG A 151 -5.63 7.01 10.56
CA ARG A 151 -5.61 7.69 11.87
C ARG A 151 -6.66 8.79 11.97
N THR A 152 -6.78 9.62 10.93
CA THR A 152 -7.77 10.70 10.89
C THR A 152 -9.18 10.15 10.86
N ALA A 153 -9.44 9.09 10.09
CA ALA A 153 -10.76 8.49 10.04
C ALA A 153 -11.19 7.95 11.40
N LEU A 154 -10.30 7.26 12.11
CA LEU A 154 -10.58 6.79 13.47
C LEU A 154 -10.87 7.95 14.43
N GLN A 155 -10.11 9.05 14.33
CA GLN A 155 -10.33 10.25 15.14
C GLN A 155 -11.69 10.91 14.85
N VAL A 156 -12.07 11.03 13.58
CA VAL A 156 -13.33 11.65 13.14
C VAL A 156 -14.54 10.84 13.62
N HIS A 157 -14.47 9.51 13.54
CA HIS A 157 -15.56 8.64 13.95
C HIS A 157 -15.62 8.46 15.49
N GLY A 158 -14.48 8.53 16.17
CA GLY A 158 -14.40 8.34 17.62
C GLY A 158 -14.73 6.89 18.02
N ALA A 159 -15.48 6.70 19.10
CA ALA A 159 -15.76 5.37 19.65
C ALA A 159 -16.46 4.43 18.65
N ILE A 160 -17.36 4.95 17.79
CA ILE A 160 -18.08 4.12 16.81
C ILE A 160 -17.11 3.46 15.80
N GLY A 161 -15.98 4.11 15.52
CA GLY A 161 -14.95 3.58 14.63
C GLY A 161 -14.23 2.34 15.18
N TYR A 162 -14.35 2.06 16.49
CA TYR A 162 -13.84 0.84 17.12
C TYR A 162 -14.87 -0.30 17.18
N THR A 163 -16.13 -0.01 16.88
CA THR A 163 -17.22 -1.00 16.97
C THR A 163 -17.35 -1.78 15.66
N LEU A 164 -18.00 -2.94 15.73
CA LEU A 164 -18.38 -3.72 14.54
C LEU A 164 -19.63 -3.17 13.85
N GLU A 165 -20.27 -2.13 14.40
CA GLU A 165 -21.48 -1.50 13.83
C GLU A 165 -21.16 -0.58 12.65
N HIS A 166 -19.89 -0.18 12.50
CA HIS A 166 -19.43 0.66 11.41
C HIS A 166 -18.33 -0.05 10.63
N ASP A 167 -18.44 -0.04 9.30
CA ASP A 167 -17.50 -0.71 8.41
C ASP A 167 -16.07 -0.13 8.42
N LEU A 168 -15.83 0.95 9.18
CA LEU A 168 -14.53 1.63 9.22
C LEU A 168 -13.42 0.66 9.65
N GLY A 169 -13.72 -0.24 10.59
CA GLY A 169 -12.78 -1.25 11.06
C GLY A 169 -12.22 -2.14 9.95
N LEU A 170 -13.01 -2.43 8.91
CA LEU A 170 -12.56 -3.21 7.75
C LEU A 170 -11.47 -2.47 6.96
N TRP A 171 -11.66 -1.17 6.73
CA TRP A 171 -10.70 -0.33 6.02
C TRP A 171 -9.42 -0.11 6.83
N LEU A 172 -9.55 0.10 8.15
CA LEU A 172 -8.41 0.27 9.06
C LEU A 172 -7.52 -0.97 9.13
N THR A 173 -8.15 -2.14 9.32
CA THR A 173 -7.41 -3.41 9.44
C THR A 173 -6.76 -3.81 8.11
N LYS A 174 -7.44 -3.62 6.98
CA LYS A 174 -6.86 -3.82 5.65
C LYS A 174 -5.67 -2.89 5.39
N THR A 175 -5.81 -1.60 5.70
CA THR A 175 -4.70 -0.64 5.62
C THR A 175 -3.52 -1.11 6.45
N ARG A 176 -3.75 -1.55 7.70
CA ARG A 176 -2.69 -2.06 8.58
C ARG A 176 -2.00 -3.31 8.02
N ALA A 177 -2.76 -4.25 7.47
CA ALA A 177 -2.22 -5.49 6.89
C ALA A 177 -1.37 -5.26 5.63
N LEU A 178 -1.66 -4.19 4.88
CA LEU A 178 -0.92 -3.84 3.67
C LEU A 178 0.34 -3.02 3.92
N GLN A 179 0.49 -2.39 5.10
CA GLN A 179 1.66 -1.55 5.42
C GLN A 179 3.01 -2.27 5.24
N SER A 180 3.08 -3.56 5.57
CA SER A 180 4.29 -4.39 5.41
C SER A 180 4.22 -5.35 4.21
N ALA A 181 3.10 -5.38 3.49
CA ALA A 181 2.97 -6.23 2.32
C ALA A 181 3.90 -5.73 1.20
N TRP A 182 4.62 -6.68 0.58
CA TRP A 182 5.58 -6.44 -0.50
C TRP A 182 6.76 -5.52 -0.13
N GLY A 183 7.06 -5.43 1.16
CA GLY A 183 8.15 -4.62 1.69
C GLY A 183 7.66 -3.65 2.76
N THR A 184 8.54 -3.36 3.72
CA THR A 184 8.27 -2.34 4.75
C THR A 184 8.62 -0.95 4.23
N GLN A 185 8.15 0.08 4.94
CA GLN A 185 8.50 1.46 4.64
C GLN A 185 10.02 1.69 4.65
N THR A 186 10.73 1.07 5.60
CA THR A 186 12.20 1.13 5.69
C THR A 186 12.86 0.49 4.48
N TYR A 187 12.37 -0.69 4.05
CA TYR A 187 12.88 -1.37 2.87
C TYR A 187 12.77 -0.51 1.61
N HIS A 188 11.61 0.09 1.36
CA HIS A 188 11.43 0.94 0.17
C HIS A 188 12.20 2.26 0.25
N ARG A 189 12.31 2.88 1.44
CA ARG A 189 13.18 4.06 1.61
C ARG A 189 14.65 3.72 1.33
N GLY A 190 15.11 2.55 1.74
CA GLY A 190 16.45 2.04 1.40
C GLY A 190 16.65 1.93 -0.10
N ARG A 191 15.72 1.28 -0.82
CA ARG A 191 15.79 1.17 -2.29
C ARG A 191 15.82 2.51 -3.02
N VAL A 192 15.08 3.51 -2.52
CA VAL A 192 15.13 4.88 -3.08
C VAL A 192 16.50 5.51 -2.82
N LEU A 193 17.04 5.37 -1.61
CA LEU A 193 18.36 5.90 -1.25
C LEU A 193 19.47 5.25 -2.10
N ASP A 194 19.44 3.94 -2.27
CA ASP A 194 20.42 3.20 -3.07
C ASP A 194 20.38 3.67 -4.54
N ALA A 195 19.19 3.83 -5.12
CA ALA A 195 19.04 4.32 -6.49
C ALA A 195 19.57 5.74 -6.68
N ILE A 196 19.34 6.64 -5.70
CA ILE A 196 19.82 8.03 -5.75
C ILE A 196 21.34 8.08 -5.60
N THR A 197 21.91 7.28 -4.69
CA THR A 197 23.35 7.28 -4.43
C THR A 197 24.14 6.61 -5.57
N ALA A 198 23.61 5.55 -6.18
CA ALA A 198 24.19 4.94 -7.37
C ALA A 198 24.25 5.92 -8.56
N GLY A 199 23.17 6.70 -8.77
CA GLY A 199 23.15 7.75 -9.80
C GLY A 199 24.11 8.91 -9.53
N ALA A 200 24.28 9.30 -8.26
CA ALA A 200 25.22 10.35 -7.87
C ALA A 200 26.69 9.95 -8.14
N GLY A 201 27.05 8.69 -7.91
CA GLY A 201 28.38 8.15 -8.18
C GLY A 201 28.76 8.17 -9.67
N ALA A 202 27.81 7.93 -10.57
CA ALA A 202 28.03 8.01 -12.01
C ALA A 202 28.24 9.46 -12.51
N SER A 203 27.60 10.45 -11.88
CA SER A 203 27.74 11.86 -12.25
C SER A 203 29.02 12.54 -11.73
N GLY A 204 29.60 12.02 -10.65
CA GLY A 204 30.83 12.54 -10.03
C GLY A 204 32.13 12.11 -10.72
N ALA A 205 32.11 11.01 -11.47
CA ALA A 205 33.27 10.53 -12.25
C ALA A 205 33.44 11.23 -13.62
N ALA A 206 32.48 12.09 -13.99
CA ALA A 206 32.47 12.84 -15.25
C ALA A 206 32.83 14.33 -15.09
N ARG A 207 33.48 14.71 -13.98
CA ARG A 207 33.98 16.07 -13.71
C ARG A 207 35.46 16.07 -13.37
#